data_AF-A0A7I3ZUE9-F1
#
_entry.id   AF-A0A7I3ZUE9-F1
#
_cell.length_a   1.000
_cell.length_b   1.000
_cell.length_c   1.000
_cell.angle_alpha   90.00
_cell.angle_beta   90.00
_cell.angle_gamma   90.00
#
_symmetry.space_group_name_H-M   'P 1'
#
loop_
_entity.id
_entity.type
_entity.pdbx_description
1 polymer ?
#
loop_
_entity_poly.entity_id
_entity_poly.type
_entity_poly.pdbx_seq_one_letter_code
_entity_poly.pdbx_strand_id
1 'polypeptide(L)'
;MSDQEGRNPRSQRQTTSRTSNHSTDSQMERQEVVSLLEVEKIVLKMMEEKNREFEKKMEVNQPLIDSLVRENMRKESLLESQKSRSSSYRAKTDQPRKWRGTEQRRTTRRFLKEVEHWCLTNDVKDDVDKIRTLSALLEGSALDWFDGKIKANSNYAKETAWCEVCEKLIGRFESKWQNFVE
;
A
#
# COMPACT_ATOMS: atom_id res chain seq x y z
N MET A 1 48.43 56.95 -86.34
CA MET A 1 48.07 57.83 -85.22
C MET A 1 47.91 56.93 -84.00
N SER A 2 48.82 57.04 -83.03
CA SER A 2 48.75 56.43 -81.68
C SER A 2 48.74 54.89 -81.68
N ASP A 3 49.81 54.14 -81.31
CA ASP A 3 50.87 54.33 -80.28
C ASP A 3 50.27 54.48 -78.86
N GLN A 4 50.75 53.86 -77.76
CA GLN A 4 51.90 52.97 -77.41
C GLN A 4 51.40 51.99 -76.29
N GLU A 5 52.06 50.94 -75.80
CA GLU A 5 53.06 49.91 -76.22
C GLU A 5 52.86 48.72 -75.21
N GLY A 6 53.57 47.59 -75.18
CA GLY A 6 54.70 47.08 -75.94
C GLY A 6 55.53 46.06 -75.13
N ARG A 7 56.28 45.22 -75.86
CA ARG A 7 57.49 44.44 -75.47
C ARG A 7 57.31 43.36 -74.36
N ASN A 8 57.31 42.03 -74.63
CA ASN A 8 58.33 41.13 -75.24
C ASN A 8 59.46 40.70 -74.22
N PRO A 9 60.30 39.65 -74.39
CA PRO A 9 60.44 38.61 -73.35
C PRO A 9 61.89 38.30 -72.91
N ARG A 10 62.06 37.49 -71.84
CA ARG A 10 63.22 36.59 -71.56
C ARG A 10 62.95 35.87 -70.21
N SER A 11 62.93 34.54 -70.18
CA SER A 11 64.10 33.65 -70.07
C SER A 11 64.86 33.76 -68.74
N GLN A 12 64.63 32.79 -67.84
CA GLN A 12 65.72 32.10 -67.15
C GLN A 12 65.25 30.77 -66.53
N ARG A 13 66.21 29.86 -66.36
CA ARG A 13 66.05 28.45 -65.98
C ARG A 13 66.88 28.21 -64.72
N GLN A 14 66.29 27.71 -63.63
CA GLN A 14 66.89 26.63 -62.80
C GLN A 14 66.05 26.21 -61.57
N THR A 15 65.86 24.88 -61.47
CA THR A 15 65.85 24.03 -60.26
C THR A 15 65.45 24.59 -58.88
N THR A 16 64.50 23.92 -58.23
CA THR A 16 64.78 23.13 -57.00
C THR A 16 63.61 22.19 -56.66
N SER A 17 63.93 21.05 -56.04
CA SER A 17 62.98 19.99 -55.69
C SER A 17 62.27 20.28 -54.37
N ARG A 18 60.96 20.00 -54.26
CA ARG A 18 60.35 19.67 -52.96
C ARG A 18 59.10 18.81 -53.12
N THR A 19 59.08 17.71 -52.38
CA THR A 19 57.96 16.75 -52.26
C THR A 19 56.78 17.35 -51.51
N SER A 20 55.55 17.07 -51.95
CA SER A 20 54.41 16.90 -51.04
C SER A 20 53.28 16.11 -51.70
N ASN A 21 52.81 15.05 -51.04
CA ASN A 21 51.58 14.36 -51.42
C ASN A 21 50.40 15.12 -50.82
N HIS A 22 49.35 15.39 -51.59
CA HIS A 22 48.02 15.65 -51.04
C HIS A 22 46.96 14.81 -51.76
N SER A 23 46.83 13.58 -51.25
CA SER A 23 45.52 12.96 -51.08
C SER A 23 44.85 13.58 -49.84
N THR A 24 43.66 13.07 -49.50
CA THR A 24 42.74 13.42 -48.38
C THR A 24 41.86 14.66 -48.59
N ASP A 25 40.58 14.65 -48.20
CA ASP A 25 39.75 13.54 -47.71
C ASP A 25 38.27 13.72 -48.05
N SER A 26 37.58 12.63 -48.38
CA SER A 26 36.12 12.58 -48.34
C SER A 26 35.68 12.51 -46.88
N GLN A 27 35.18 13.62 -46.34
CA GLN A 27 34.62 13.70 -44.98
C GLN A 27 33.28 12.93 -44.90
N MET A 28 33.38 11.60 -44.87
CA MET A 28 32.29 10.72 -44.48
C MET A 28 32.30 10.66 -42.95
N GLU A 29 31.35 11.35 -42.32
CA GLU A 29 31.13 11.24 -40.87
C GLU A 29 30.88 9.77 -40.52
N ARG A 30 31.89 9.14 -39.90
CA ARG A 30 31.73 7.82 -39.30
C ARG A 30 30.84 8.01 -38.06
N GLN A 31 29.55 7.73 -38.21
CA GLN A 31 28.75 7.34 -37.05
C GLN A 31 29.46 6.14 -36.41
N GLU A 32 29.96 6.34 -35.20
CA GLU A 32 30.64 5.32 -34.43
C GLU A 32 29.61 4.29 -33.98
N VAL A 33 29.50 3.20 -34.74
CA VAL A 33 28.58 2.10 -34.46
C VAL A 33 29.12 1.35 -33.24
N VAL A 34 28.73 1.81 -32.05
CA VAL A 34 29.03 1.18 -30.75
C VAL A 34 28.67 -0.29 -30.85
N SER A 35 29.61 -1.17 -30.53
CA SER A 35 29.38 -2.61 -30.71
C SER A 35 28.36 -3.13 -29.70
N LEU A 36 27.56 -4.12 -30.10
CA LEU A 36 26.61 -4.82 -29.21
C LEU A 36 27.28 -5.34 -27.93
N LEU A 37 28.55 -5.78 -28.03
CA LEU A 37 29.37 -6.25 -26.91
C LEU A 37 29.73 -5.13 -25.91
N GLU A 38 29.92 -3.89 -26.38
CA GLU A 38 30.15 -2.74 -25.49
C GLU A 38 28.86 -2.32 -24.79
N VAL A 39 27.71 -2.38 -25.48
CA VAL A 39 26.40 -2.12 -24.88
C VAL A 39 26.08 -3.16 -23.79
N GLU A 40 26.25 -4.46 -24.07
CA GLU A 40 26.07 -5.52 -23.05
C GLU A 40 26.96 -5.29 -21.83
N LYS A 41 28.23 -4.93 -22.04
CA LYS A 41 29.21 -4.69 -20.96
C LYS A 41 28.84 -3.47 -20.10
N ILE A 42 28.24 -2.43 -20.68
CA ILE A 42 27.72 -1.27 -19.96
C ILE A 42 26.49 -1.66 -19.14
N VAL A 43 25.54 -2.38 -19.75
CA VAL A 43 24.31 -2.84 -19.07
C VAL A 43 24.64 -3.75 -17.88
N LEU A 44 25.57 -4.70 -18.05
CA LEU A 44 26.01 -5.60 -16.98
C LEU A 44 26.60 -4.82 -15.79
N LYS A 45 27.47 -3.84 -16.05
CA LYS A 45 28.01 -2.95 -15.02
C LYS A 45 26.92 -2.16 -14.28
N MET A 46 25.93 -1.64 -15.01
CA MET A 46 24.81 -0.91 -14.40
C MET A 46 23.95 -1.82 -13.51
N MET A 47 23.76 -3.09 -13.90
CA MET A 47 23.05 -4.08 -13.06
C MET A 47 23.84 -4.42 -11.79
N GLU A 48 25.15 -4.65 -11.89
CA GLU A 48 26.01 -4.89 -10.73
C GLU A 48 26.02 -3.71 -9.74
N GLU A 49 26.10 -2.48 -10.25
CA GLU A 49 26.07 -1.26 -9.44
C GLU A 49 24.69 -1.08 -8.77
N LYS A 50 23.59 -1.33 -9.49
CA LYS A 50 22.23 -1.27 -8.94
C LYS A 50 21.96 -2.34 -7.88
N ASN A 51 22.45 -3.56 -8.07
CA ASN A 51 22.36 -4.60 -7.04
C ASN A 51 23.12 -4.19 -5.78
N ARG A 52 24.35 -3.66 -5.92
CA ARG A 52 25.15 -3.18 -4.78
C ARG A 52 24.51 -1.97 -4.08
N GLU A 53 23.80 -1.10 -4.80
CA GLU A 53 23.01 -0.02 -4.24
C GLU A 53 21.81 -0.55 -3.44
N PHE A 54 21.15 -1.61 -3.94
CA PHE A 54 20.02 -2.26 -3.28
C PHE A 54 20.43 -3.01 -2.01
N GLU A 55 21.52 -3.78 -2.05
CA GLU A 55 22.08 -4.49 -0.87
C GLU A 55 22.37 -3.51 0.28
N LYS A 56 23.02 -2.38 -0.01
CA LYS A 56 23.27 -1.33 1.00
C LYS A 56 21.99 -0.74 1.60
N LYS A 57 20.93 -0.56 0.79
CA LYS A 57 19.63 -0.09 1.30
C LYS A 57 18.95 -1.14 2.17
N MET A 58 19.07 -2.42 1.82
CA MET A 58 18.60 -3.52 2.67
C MET A 58 19.36 -3.57 4.00
N GLU A 59 20.68 -3.46 3.98
CA GLU A 59 21.54 -3.45 5.17
C GLU A 59 21.21 -2.29 6.13
N VAL A 60 21.03 -1.07 5.60
CA VAL A 60 20.63 0.10 6.40
C VAL A 60 19.21 -0.03 6.96
N ASN A 61 18.31 -0.75 6.28
CA ASN A 61 16.94 -0.98 6.73
C ASN A 61 16.80 -2.17 7.70
N GLN A 62 17.78 -3.09 7.75
CA GLN A 62 17.71 -4.28 8.60
C GLN A 62 17.44 -3.98 10.09
N PRO A 63 18.05 -2.96 10.73
CA PRO A 63 17.74 -2.62 12.13
C PRO A 63 16.29 -2.18 12.36
N LEU A 64 15.65 -1.54 11.38
CA LEU A 64 14.24 -1.14 11.43
C LEU A 64 13.32 -2.37 11.34
N ILE A 65 13.63 -3.29 10.41
CA ILE A 65 12.93 -4.57 10.26
C ILE A 65 13.04 -5.37 11.56
N ASP A 66 14.24 -5.53 12.10
CA ASP A 66 14.48 -6.25 13.36
C ASP A 66 13.76 -5.58 14.55
N SER A 67 13.71 -4.24 14.58
CA SER A 67 12.98 -3.50 15.61
C SER A 67 11.47 -3.76 15.53
N LEU A 68 10.90 -3.73 14.33
CA LEU A 68 9.49 -4.02 14.09
C LEU A 68 9.13 -5.47 14.47
N VAL A 69 9.96 -6.44 14.11
CA VAL A 69 9.79 -7.85 14.49
C VAL A 69 9.84 -8.01 16.01
N ARG A 70 10.83 -7.42 16.69
CA ARG A 70 10.93 -7.45 18.16
C ARG A 70 9.76 -6.77 18.85
N GLU A 71 9.25 -5.67 18.32
CA GLU A 71 8.08 -4.97 18.87
C GLU A 71 6.80 -5.80 18.70
N ASN A 72 6.61 -6.42 17.54
CA ASN A 72 5.46 -7.30 17.29
C ASN A 72 5.49 -8.53 18.21
N MET A 73 6.64 -9.20 18.37
CA MET A 73 6.80 -10.30 19.35
C MET A 73 6.50 -9.88 20.79
N ARG A 74 6.85 -8.64 21.18
CA ARG A 74 6.46 -8.08 22.50
C ARG A 74 4.96 -7.85 22.61
N LYS A 75 4.30 -7.35 21.56
CA LYS A 75 2.84 -7.17 21.54
C LYS A 75 2.09 -8.50 21.61
N GLU A 76 2.52 -9.51 20.84
CA GLU A 76 1.92 -10.85 20.86
C GLU A 76 2.09 -11.54 22.21
N SER A 77 3.28 -11.50 22.82
CA SER A 77 3.51 -12.07 24.15
C SER A 77 2.75 -11.33 25.26
N LEU A 78 2.53 -10.01 25.14
CA LEU A 78 1.64 -9.27 26.04
C LEU A 78 0.17 -9.70 25.88
N LEU A 79 -0.31 -9.91 24.66
CA LEU A 79 -1.66 -10.42 24.40
C LEU A 79 -1.85 -11.84 24.93
N GLU A 80 -0.90 -12.75 24.71
CA GLU A 80 -1.00 -14.14 25.17
C GLU A 80 -0.81 -14.26 26.71
N SER A 81 0.00 -13.38 27.32
CA SER A 81 0.11 -13.31 28.80
C SER A 81 -1.13 -12.68 29.47
N GLN A 82 -1.85 -11.79 28.79
CA GLN A 82 -3.19 -11.35 29.24
C GLN A 82 -4.22 -12.49 29.11
N LYS A 83 -4.24 -13.18 27.97
CA LYS A 83 -5.17 -14.27 27.68
C LYS A 83 -5.02 -15.47 28.63
N SER A 84 -3.79 -15.86 28.95
CA SER A 84 -3.49 -16.89 29.95
C SER A 84 -3.86 -16.46 31.39
N ARG A 85 -3.68 -15.18 31.75
CA ARG A 85 -4.17 -14.64 33.03
C ARG A 85 -5.70 -14.56 33.11
N SER A 86 -6.39 -14.31 32.00
CA SER A 86 -7.85 -14.39 31.91
C SER A 86 -8.38 -15.83 31.89
N SER A 87 -7.53 -16.84 31.66
CA SER A 87 -7.94 -18.24 31.50
C SER A 87 -8.22 -18.97 32.83
N SER A 88 -7.59 -18.58 33.95
CA SER A 88 -7.79 -19.25 35.24
C SER A 88 -9.17 -18.99 35.85
N TYR A 89 -9.83 -17.91 35.42
CA TYR A 89 -11.26 -17.70 35.59
C TYR A 89 -11.90 -17.59 34.20
N ARG A 90 -12.21 -18.75 33.59
CA ARG A 90 -13.43 -18.84 32.75
C ARG A 90 -14.65 -18.66 33.65
N ALA A 91 -14.84 -17.46 34.18
CA ALA A 91 -16.16 -16.99 34.55
C ALA A 91 -17.02 -17.21 33.30
N LYS A 92 -18.14 -17.92 33.46
CA LYS A 92 -19.12 -18.05 32.38
C LYS A 92 -19.54 -16.61 32.07
N THR A 93 -19.17 -16.10 30.90
CA THR A 93 -19.61 -14.77 30.49
C THR A 93 -21.11 -14.84 30.34
N ASP A 94 -21.84 -14.28 31.30
CA ASP A 94 -23.29 -14.27 31.27
C ASP A 94 -23.74 -13.69 29.92
N GLN A 95 -24.75 -14.32 29.32
CA GLN A 95 -25.23 -13.89 28.02
C GLN A 95 -25.65 -12.41 28.10
N PRO A 96 -25.25 -11.55 27.14
CA PRO A 96 -25.58 -10.14 27.20
C PRO A 96 -27.09 -9.95 27.32
N ARG A 97 -27.53 -8.99 28.14
CA ARG A 97 -28.96 -8.71 28.28
C ARG A 97 -29.55 -8.26 26.94
N LYS A 98 -30.79 -8.67 26.68
CA LYS A 98 -31.56 -8.26 25.50
C LYS A 98 -31.71 -6.73 25.48
N TRP A 99 -31.70 -6.12 24.29
CA TRP A 99 -31.61 -4.67 24.12
C TRP A 99 -32.67 -4.12 23.15
N ARG A 100 -33.31 -3.02 23.54
CA ARG A 100 -34.58 -2.54 22.96
C ARG A 100 -34.46 -1.44 21.90
N GLY A 101 -33.27 -0.86 21.72
CA GLY A 101 -33.02 0.34 20.90
C GLY A 101 -33.01 1.66 21.66
N THR A 102 -33.67 1.74 22.83
CA THR A 102 -33.98 3.00 23.53
C THR A 102 -33.52 3.05 24.99
N GLU A 103 -32.69 2.11 25.42
CA GLU A 103 -32.29 1.94 26.82
C GLU A 103 -31.23 2.99 27.23
N GLN A 104 -31.67 4.14 27.77
CA GLN A 104 -30.82 5.31 28.09
C GLN A 104 -29.53 5.00 28.88
N ARG A 105 -29.50 3.95 29.70
CA ARG A 105 -28.32 3.55 30.49
C ARG A 105 -27.30 2.69 29.72
N ARG A 106 -27.67 2.17 28.54
CA ARG A 106 -26.88 1.21 27.74
C ARG A 106 -26.93 1.58 26.26
N THR A 107 -25.95 2.39 25.86
CA THR A 107 -25.76 2.83 24.47
C THR A 107 -25.54 1.64 23.53
N THR A 108 -25.85 1.82 22.25
CA THR A 108 -25.67 0.81 21.20
C THR A 108 -24.23 0.29 21.16
N ARG A 109 -23.22 1.18 21.25
CA ARG A 109 -21.80 0.78 21.34
C ARG A 109 -21.49 -0.08 22.57
N ARG A 110 -22.14 0.18 23.72
CA ARG A 110 -21.91 -0.63 24.93
C ARG A 110 -22.49 -2.02 24.76
N PHE A 111 -23.73 -2.11 24.28
CA PHE A 111 -24.39 -3.37 23.95
C PHE A 111 -23.58 -4.20 22.94
N LEU A 112 -23.15 -3.60 21.82
CA LEU A 112 -22.38 -4.31 20.79
C LEU A 112 -21.04 -4.84 21.30
N LYS A 113 -20.32 -4.08 22.15
CA LYS A 113 -19.09 -4.55 22.82
C LYS A 113 -19.33 -5.72 23.76
N GLU A 114 -20.46 -5.74 24.49
CA GLU A 114 -20.84 -6.89 25.33
C GLU A 114 -21.12 -8.14 24.49
N VAL A 115 -21.79 -7.99 23.33
CA VAL A 115 -22.04 -9.09 22.39
C VAL A 115 -20.73 -9.61 21.77
N GLU A 116 -19.87 -8.71 21.28
CA GLU A 116 -18.57 -9.06 20.71
C GLU A 116 -17.67 -9.79 21.72
N HIS A 117 -17.58 -9.30 22.96
CA HIS A 117 -16.82 -9.95 24.03
C HIS A 117 -17.37 -11.33 24.39
N TRP A 118 -18.70 -11.49 24.39
CA TRP A 118 -19.34 -12.78 24.61
C TRP A 118 -19.05 -13.77 23.46
N CYS A 119 -19.17 -13.35 22.20
CA CYS A 119 -18.82 -14.15 21.03
C CYS A 119 -17.35 -14.61 21.08
N LEU A 120 -16.41 -13.71 21.39
CA LEU A 120 -14.98 -14.03 21.55
C LEU A 120 -14.74 -15.07 22.67
N THR A 121 -15.46 -14.99 23.79
CA THR A 121 -15.29 -15.96 24.89
C THR A 121 -15.88 -17.35 24.57
N ASN A 122 -16.89 -17.40 23.70
CA ASN A 122 -17.56 -18.63 23.25
C ASN A 122 -17.03 -19.16 21.91
N ASP A 123 -15.88 -18.66 21.43
CA ASP A 123 -15.22 -19.03 20.16
C ASP A 123 -16.09 -18.83 18.89
N VAL A 124 -17.08 -17.94 18.95
CA VAL A 124 -17.97 -17.59 17.82
C VAL A 124 -17.22 -16.65 16.87
N LYS A 125 -16.46 -17.26 15.95
CA LYS A 125 -15.61 -16.57 14.96
C LYS A 125 -16.36 -16.11 13.72
N ASP A 126 -17.36 -16.87 13.29
CA ASP A 126 -18.09 -16.62 12.04
C ASP A 126 -19.09 -15.46 12.17
N ASP A 127 -19.19 -14.64 11.12
CA ASP A 127 -20.05 -13.46 11.12
C ASP A 127 -21.54 -13.81 11.03
N VAL A 128 -21.93 -14.88 10.33
CA VAL A 128 -23.32 -15.35 10.27
C VAL A 128 -23.80 -15.73 11.67
N ASP A 129 -22.95 -16.40 12.44
CA ASP A 129 -23.26 -16.82 13.80
C ASP A 129 -23.27 -15.64 14.79
N LYS A 130 -22.35 -14.66 14.70
CA LYS A 130 -22.43 -13.41 15.47
C LYS A 130 -23.72 -12.64 15.17
N ILE A 131 -24.10 -12.53 13.89
CA ILE A 131 -25.32 -11.85 13.44
C ILE A 131 -26.57 -12.58 13.95
N ARG A 132 -26.56 -13.93 13.98
CA ARG A 132 -27.64 -14.74 14.59
C ARG A 132 -27.71 -14.54 16.11
N THR A 133 -26.56 -14.52 16.80
CA THR A 133 -26.49 -14.23 18.25
C THR A 133 -27.05 -12.84 18.55
N LEU A 134 -26.64 -11.82 17.80
CA LEU A 134 -27.16 -10.46 17.90
C LEU A 134 -28.69 -10.43 17.71
N SER A 135 -29.22 -11.09 16.68
CA SER A 135 -30.67 -11.18 16.42
C SER A 135 -31.47 -11.69 17.62
N ALA A 136 -30.97 -12.71 18.32
CA ALA A 136 -31.63 -13.28 19.50
C ALA A 136 -31.59 -12.34 20.73
N LEU A 137 -30.74 -11.31 20.69
CA LEU A 137 -30.53 -10.32 21.75
C LEU A 137 -31.19 -8.96 21.46
N LEU A 138 -31.81 -8.77 20.30
CA LEU A 138 -32.59 -7.58 20.00
C LEU A 138 -34.05 -7.76 20.47
N GLU A 139 -34.68 -6.67 20.91
CA GLU A 139 -36.11 -6.59 21.22
C GLU A 139 -36.72 -5.27 20.73
N GLY A 140 -38.06 -5.24 20.57
CA GLY A 140 -38.80 -4.04 20.19
C GLY A 140 -38.24 -3.36 18.94
N SER A 141 -38.11 -2.02 18.99
CA SER A 141 -37.72 -1.21 17.83
C SER A 141 -36.39 -1.61 17.17
N ALA A 142 -35.45 -2.20 17.93
CA ALA A 142 -34.19 -2.70 17.39
C ALA A 142 -34.38 -4.03 16.62
N LEU A 143 -35.23 -4.92 17.13
CA LEU A 143 -35.60 -6.16 16.45
C LEU A 143 -36.46 -5.86 15.21
N ASP A 144 -37.47 -4.99 15.32
CA ASP A 144 -38.35 -4.62 14.20
C ASP A 144 -37.56 -4.08 12.99
N TRP A 145 -36.54 -3.25 13.26
CA TRP A 145 -35.64 -2.73 12.24
C TRP A 145 -34.76 -3.83 11.62
N PHE A 146 -34.26 -4.75 12.44
CA PHE A 146 -33.37 -5.82 12.02
C PHE A 146 -34.10 -6.89 11.19
N ASP A 147 -35.30 -7.28 11.62
CA ASP A 147 -36.23 -8.10 10.85
C ASP A 147 -36.60 -7.43 9.51
N GLY A 148 -36.72 -6.10 9.48
CA GLY A 148 -36.88 -5.34 8.25
C GLY A 148 -35.71 -5.50 7.27
N LYS A 149 -34.48 -5.69 7.76
CA LYS A 149 -33.31 -5.99 6.92
C LYS A 149 -33.32 -7.42 6.40
N ILE A 150 -33.66 -8.41 7.24
CA ILE A 150 -33.78 -9.81 6.83
C ILE A 150 -34.93 -10.02 5.83
N LYS A 151 -36.06 -9.32 6.00
CA LYS A 151 -37.19 -9.36 5.04
C LYS A 151 -36.82 -8.75 3.68
N ALA A 152 -35.93 -7.75 3.66
CA ALA A 152 -35.43 -7.16 2.41
C ALA A 152 -34.34 -8.00 1.73
N ASN A 153 -33.58 -8.80 2.49
CA ASN A 153 -32.61 -9.76 1.96
C ASN A 153 -32.54 -11.00 2.86
N SER A 154 -33.05 -12.14 2.38
CA SER A 154 -33.04 -13.41 3.12
C SER A 154 -31.63 -13.97 3.38
N ASN A 155 -30.64 -13.55 2.59
CA ASN A 155 -29.23 -13.87 2.78
C ASN A 155 -28.46 -12.82 3.61
N TYR A 156 -29.13 -11.81 4.20
CA TYR A 156 -28.47 -10.66 4.86
C TYR A 156 -27.30 -11.05 5.78
N ALA A 157 -27.46 -12.11 6.60
CA ALA A 157 -26.42 -12.57 7.52
C ALA A 157 -25.22 -13.27 6.83
N LYS A 158 -25.36 -13.78 5.60
CA LYS A 158 -24.29 -14.38 4.80
C LYS A 158 -23.54 -13.36 3.94
N GLU A 159 -24.23 -12.28 3.56
CA GLU A 159 -23.73 -11.27 2.61
C GLU A 159 -23.24 -9.99 3.30
N THR A 160 -23.49 -9.83 4.61
CA THR A 160 -23.11 -8.64 5.39
C THR A 160 -22.07 -8.99 6.45
N ALA A 161 -20.95 -8.27 6.47
CA ALA A 161 -19.94 -8.42 7.53
C ALA A 161 -20.44 -7.90 8.89
N TRP A 162 -19.94 -8.48 9.99
CA TRP A 162 -20.30 -8.11 11.37
C TRP A 162 -20.10 -6.62 11.66
N CYS A 163 -19.00 -6.04 11.16
CA CYS A 163 -18.70 -4.61 11.30
C CYS A 163 -19.79 -3.71 10.68
N GLU A 164 -20.26 -4.03 9.47
CA GLU A 164 -21.32 -3.27 8.81
C GLU A 164 -22.65 -3.32 9.60
N VAL A 165 -23.00 -4.47 10.19
CA VAL A 165 -24.20 -4.59 11.01
C VAL A 165 -24.08 -3.71 12.27
N CYS A 166 -22.91 -3.69 12.89
CA CYS A 166 -22.60 -2.82 14.02
C CYS A 166 -22.72 -1.33 13.65
N GLU A 167 -22.12 -0.90 12.54
CA GLU A 167 -22.20 0.49 12.06
C GLU A 167 -23.63 0.90 11.71
N LYS A 168 -24.40 0.03 11.04
CA LYS A 168 -25.81 0.28 10.69
C LYS A 168 -26.69 0.41 11.95
N LEU A 169 -26.45 -0.39 13.00
CA LEU A 169 -27.13 -0.26 14.29
C LEU A 169 -26.74 1.03 15.02
N ILE A 170 -25.44 1.33 15.09
CA ILE A 170 -24.93 2.57 15.71
C ILE A 170 -25.55 3.79 15.02
N GLY A 171 -25.46 3.89 13.69
CA GLY A 171 -26.02 5.02 12.94
C GLY A 171 -27.54 5.13 12.99
N ARG A 172 -28.26 4.07 13.38
CA ARG A 172 -29.72 4.07 13.55
C ARG A 172 -30.18 4.48 14.95
N PHE A 173 -29.47 4.06 16.00
CA PHE A 173 -29.91 4.18 17.39
C PHE A 173 -29.05 5.12 18.25
N GLU A 174 -27.80 5.39 17.86
CA GLU A 174 -27.05 6.54 18.37
C GLU A 174 -27.31 7.74 17.45
N SER A 175 -28.36 8.50 17.79
CA SER A 175 -28.66 9.79 17.17
C SER A 175 -27.40 10.66 17.09
N LYS A 176 -27.20 11.39 15.98
CA LYS A 176 -26.04 12.27 15.72
C LYS A 176 -25.90 13.47 16.68
N TRP A 177 -26.64 13.50 17.79
CA TRP A 177 -26.81 14.64 18.67
C TRP A 177 -26.65 14.24 20.14
N GLN A 178 -25.40 14.19 20.59
CA GLN A 178 -25.05 14.53 21.98
C GLN A 178 -25.05 16.05 22.22
N ASN A 179 -25.41 16.88 21.22
CA ASN A 179 -25.34 18.35 21.29
C ASN A 179 -26.71 19.01 21.55
N PHE A 180 -27.47 18.49 22.51
CA PHE A 180 -28.49 19.27 23.21
C PHE A 180 -28.31 19.03 24.71
N VAL A 181 -27.32 19.72 25.25
CA VAL A 181 -27.33 20.18 26.64
C VAL A 181 -28.12 21.47 26.65
N GLU A 182 -29.19 21.50 27.44
CA GLU A 182 -29.92 22.70 27.87
C GLU A 182 -30.24 22.53 29.36
#